data_AF-A0A4Q1C5T3-F1
#
_entry.id   AF-A0A4Q1C5T3-F1
#
_cell.length_a   1.000
_cell.length_b   1.000
_cell.length_c   1.000
_cell.angle_alpha   90.00
_cell.angle_beta   90.00
_cell.angle_gamma   90.00
#
_symmetry.space_group_name_H-M   'P 1'
#
loop_
_entity.id
_entity.type
_entity.pdbx_description
1 polymer ?
#
loop_
_entity_poly.entity_id
_entity_poly.type
_entity_poly.pdbx_seq_one_letter_code
_entity_poly.pdbx_strand_id
1 'polypeptide(L)'
;MLPRRFIFLPVAAALALAPGLPAAEATAGAPGKYVLFMGSDLSVQQGKKFYPVEDVDGSEFVITVGGKPRFVRTRLQANHLKVQRELKLAPVSVQLDDLQGGPGYTPAADPRHKFNARSGAASGAAAAEGLADYNVKEITTTLEQVKNGAVQWKEREAQLETELSRQQGQLDVASHNLSSDYSSTPKMADALALELAEGNYDLVDVSFKISSPEPLDDPYMVVLVEFTPRGAKPGEISTLIHAKSLDPIGTEPKYVRIREGGLPVGFKYLRHEVHIFNRGREVATSESSKRVELSPDEARQYLLIEHLAANKGATLPPQPVSGSLSASVRRLLDADRLNRVCFARVAKDGQVIGIFADEGASLPLADETLTGAFARALFKPALANGRPMDGTVRVRLADLTL
;
A
#
# COMPACT_ATOMS: atom_id res chain seq x y z
N MET A 1 -37.26 -37.91 -40.34
CA MET A 1 -36.13 -36.96 -40.53
C MET A 1 -34.87 -37.62 -39.98
N LEU A 2 -33.97 -38.05 -40.88
CA LEU A 2 -32.71 -38.71 -40.53
C LEU A 2 -31.60 -37.69 -40.22
N PRO A 3 -30.66 -37.99 -39.31
CA PRO A 3 -29.50 -37.14 -39.08
C PRO A 3 -28.40 -37.43 -40.12
N ARG A 4 -27.93 -36.37 -40.77
CA ARG A 4 -26.75 -36.37 -41.68
C ARG A 4 -25.47 -36.50 -40.85
N ARG A 5 -24.69 -37.56 -41.10
CA ARG A 5 -23.32 -37.72 -40.61
C ARG A 5 -22.35 -37.01 -41.57
N PHE A 6 -21.55 -36.08 -41.05
CA PHE A 6 -20.41 -35.50 -41.75
C PHE A 6 -19.17 -36.38 -41.53
N ILE A 7 -18.52 -36.78 -42.62
CA ILE A 7 -17.26 -37.54 -42.65
C ILE A 7 -16.14 -36.51 -42.78
N PHE A 8 -15.21 -36.49 -41.82
CA PHE A 8 -13.97 -35.72 -41.89
C PHE A 8 -12.88 -36.57 -42.55
N LEU A 9 -12.25 -36.03 -43.61
CA LEU A 9 -11.08 -36.59 -44.27
C LEU A 9 -9.83 -35.83 -43.77
N PRO A 10 -8.75 -36.49 -43.33
CA PRO A 10 -7.51 -35.80 -43.00
C PRO A 10 -6.63 -35.66 -44.26
N VAL A 11 -6.22 -34.44 -44.57
CA VAL A 11 -5.17 -34.14 -45.56
C VAL A 11 -3.84 -34.08 -44.82
N ALA A 12 -2.94 -35.02 -45.11
CA ALA A 12 -1.56 -34.99 -44.64
C ALA A 12 -0.72 -34.09 -45.56
N ALA A 13 -0.15 -33.02 -45.00
CA ALA A 13 0.82 -32.17 -45.69
C ALA A 13 2.23 -32.50 -45.17
N ALA A 14 3.09 -32.97 -46.07
CA ALA A 14 4.52 -33.18 -45.81
C ALA A 14 5.28 -31.87 -46.01
N LEU A 15 5.91 -31.34 -44.95
CA LEU A 15 6.86 -30.22 -45.04
C LEU A 15 8.29 -30.76 -45.22
N ALA A 16 8.95 -30.31 -46.28
CA ALA A 16 10.37 -30.54 -46.53
C ALA A 16 11.23 -29.56 -45.71
N LEU A 17 12.23 -30.12 -45.00
CA LEU A 17 13.25 -29.37 -44.25
C LEU A 17 14.36 -28.88 -45.21
N ALA A 18 14.64 -27.58 -45.20
CA ALA A 18 15.84 -26.97 -45.77
C ALA A 18 16.85 -26.65 -44.64
N PRO A 19 18.17 -26.83 -44.85
CA PRO A 19 19.18 -26.54 -43.84
C PRO A 19 19.46 -25.04 -43.71
N GLY A 20 19.49 -24.56 -42.47
CA GLY A 20 19.64 -23.16 -42.10
C GLY A 20 21.07 -22.62 -42.19
N LEU A 21 21.17 -21.35 -42.57
CA LEU A 21 22.34 -20.50 -42.35
C LEU A 21 22.40 -20.06 -40.88
N PRO A 22 23.61 -19.85 -40.30
CA PRO A 22 23.75 -19.39 -38.92
C PRO A 22 23.32 -17.92 -38.81
N ALA A 23 22.25 -17.68 -38.06
CA ALA A 23 21.86 -16.36 -37.60
C ALA A 23 22.83 -15.90 -36.50
N ALA A 24 23.46 -14.74 -36.69
CA ALA A 24 24.18 -14.06 -35.63
C ALA A 24 23.16 -13.62 -34.57
N GLU A 25 23.20 -14.26 -33.40
CA GLU A 25 22.45 -13.84 -32.21
C GLU A 25 23.04 -12.52 -31.68
N ALA A 26 22.55 -11.40 -32.21
CA ALA A 26 22.52 -10.17 -31.46
C ALA A 26 21.56 -10.40 -30.28
N THR A 27 22.09 -10.42 -29.06
CA THR A 27 21.34 -10.61 -27.82
C THR A 27 20.48 -9.36 -27.55
N ALA A 28 19.41 -9.18 -28.34
CA ALA A 28 18.34 -8.26 -28.05
C ALA A 28 17.64 -8.78 -26.79
N GLY A 29 17.85 -8.10 -25.67
CA GLY A 29 17.18 -8.42 -24.40
C GLY A 29 15.68 -8.63 -24.64
N ALA A 30 15.15 -9.72 -24.08
CA ALA A 30 13.78 -10.17 -24.31
C ALA A 30 12.78 -8.99 -24.25
N PRO A 31 11.80 -8.93 -25.17
CA PRO A 31 10.85 -7.82 -25.22
C PRO A 31 10.19 -7.63 -23.85
N GLY A 32 10.24 -6.39 -23.34
CA GLY A 32 9.65 -6.04 -22.06
C GLY A 32 8.16 -6.37 -22.06
N LYS A 33 7.71 -7.14 -21.06
CA LYS A 33 6.30 -7.48 -20.89
C LYS A 33 5.57 -6.28 -20.28
N TYR A 34 4.44 -5.91 -20.86
CA TYR A 34 3.50 -4.99 -20.24
C TYR A 34 2.53 -5.76 -19.35
N VAL A 35 1.93 -5.07 -18.39
CA VAL A 35 0.89 -5.65 -17.53
C VAL A 35 -0.37 -4.81 -17.66
N LEU A 36 -1.45 -5.45 -18.13
CA LEU A 36 -2.80 -4.93 -18.09
C LEU A 36 -3.42 -5.32 -16.74
N PHE A 37 -3.96 -4.37 -16.01
CA PHE A 37 -4.54 -4.61 -14.69
C PHE A 37 -5.69 -3.64 -14.41
N MET A 38 -6.57 -3.98 -13.47
CA MET A 38 -7.59 -3.05 -12.99
C MET A 38 -6.97 -2.14 -11.93
N GLY A 39 -6.61 -0.93 -12.33
CA GLY A 39 -6.11 0.12 -11.46
C GLY A 39 -7.22 0.98 -10.86
N SER A 40 -6.80 1.99 -10.11
CA SER A 40 -7.64 3.01 -9.48
C SER A 40 -7.10 4.42 -9.70
N ASP A 41 -7.94 5.28 -10.23
CA ASP A 41 -7.73 6.73 -10.21
C ASP A 41 -8.36 7.33 -8.96
N LEU A 42 -7.58 8.16 -8.28
CA LEU A 42 -7.94 8.76 -7.02
C LEU A 42 -8.24 10.24 -7.25
N SER A 43 -9.38 10.71 -6.75
CA SER A 43 -9.70 12.13 -6.73
C SER A 43 -10.28 12.53 -5.40
N VAL A 44 -9.81 13.62 -4.82
CA VAL A 44 -10.30 14.13 -3.53
C VAL A 44 -11.13 15.39 -3.72
N GLN A 45 -12.23 15.49 -2.97
CA GLN A 45 -13.09 16.66 -3.01
C GLN A 45 -12.43 17.85 -2.30
N GLN A 46 -12.43 19.01 -2.95
CA GLN A 46 -12.16 20.31 -2.33
C GLN A 46 -13.29 21.28 -2.68
N GLY A 47 -14.06 21.69 -1.67
CA GLY A 47 -15.29 22.45 -1.87
C GLY A 47 -16.33 21.62 -2.64
N LYS A 48 -16.70 22.05 -3.85
CA LYS A 48 -17.73 21.39 -4.69
C LYS A 48 -17.15 20.62 -5.89
N LYS A 49 -15.82 20.50 -6.00
CA LYS A 49 -15.14 19.87 -7.13
C LYS A 49 -14.23 18.74 -6.65
N PHE A 50 -14.06 17.73 -7.48
CA PHE A 50 -13.07 16.66 -7.29
C PHE A 50 -11.81 17.03 -8.07
N TYR A 51 -10.66 16.86 -7.43
CA TYR A 51 -9.34 17.08 -8.02
C TYR A 51 -8.58 15.76 -8.03
N PRO A 52 -7.91 15.39 -9.13
CA PRO A 52 -7.10 14.18 -9.18
C PRO A 52 -5.94 14.29 -8.20
N VAL A 53 -5.61 13.19 -7.55
CA VAL A 53 -4.40 13.06 -6.73
C VAL A 53 -3.22 12.94 -7.70
N GLU A 54 -2.30 13.89 -7.60
CA GLU A 54 -1.10 13.94 -8.45
C GLU A 54 0.08 13.26 -7.75
N ASP A 55 0.19 13.46 -6.44
CA ASP A 55 1.30 12.94 -5.63
C ASP A 55 0.91 12.76 -4.15
N VAL A 56 1.82 12.20 -3.34
CA VAL A 56 1.71 12.10 -1.88
C VAL A 56 2.99 12.62 -1.24
N ASP A 57 2.86 13.67 -0.43
CA ASP A 57 3.95 14.17 0.41
C ASP A 57 3.71 13.76 1.87
N GLY A 58 4.58 12.89 2.39
CA GLY A 58 4.47 12.31 3.73
C GLY A 58 3.22 11.46 3.92
N SER A 59 2.10 12.08 4.32
CA SER A 59 0.78 11.43 4.45
C SER A 59 -0.37 12.31 3.95
N GLU A 60 -0.05 13.31 3.13
CA GLU A 60 -0.99 14.25 2.55
C GLU A 60 -1.04 14.05 1.03
N PHE A 61 -2.24 14.02 0.45
CA PHE A 61 -2.40 14.06 -1.00
C PHE A 61 -2.01 15.43 -1.52
N VAL A 62 -1.26 15.46 -2.61
CA VAL A 62 -0.97 16.66 -3.38
C VAL A 62 -1.93 16.72 -4.55
N ILE A 63 -2.66 17.82 -4.64
CA ILE A 63 -3.57 18.13 -5.74
C ILE A 63 -3.30 19.52 -6.30
N THR A 64 -3.61 19.76 -7.56
CA THR A 64 -3.52 21.09 -8.16
C THR A 64 -4.87 21.81 -8.15
N VAL A 65 -4.97 22.93 -7.43
CA VAL A 65 -6.17 23.79 -7.38
C VAL A 65 -5.83 25.17 -7.91
N GLY A 66 -6.33 25.51 -9.10
CA GLY A 66 -6.05 26.81 -9.73
C GLY A 66 -4.57 26.99 -10.09
N GLY A 67 -3.90 25.90 -10.50
CA GLY A 67 -2.48 25.91 -10.89
C GLY A 67 -1.49 25.96 -9.72
N LYS A 68 -1.97 25.82 -8.47
CA LYS A 68 -1.13 25.77 -7.27
C LYS A 68 -1.29 24.43 -6.57
N PRO A 69 -0.19 23.83 -6.08
CA PRO A 69 -0.27 22.62 -5.27
C PRO A 69 -0.99 22.91 -3.95
N ARG A 70 -1.82 21.97 -3.53
CA ARG A 70 -2.53 22.00 -2.25
C ARG A 70 -2.44 20.62 -1.61
N PHE A 71 -2.15 20.62 -0.32
CA PHE A 71 -2.05 19.41 0.48
C PHE A 71 -3.39 19.08 1.14
N VAL A 72 -3.78 17.81 1.08
CA VAL A 72 -5.02 17.29 1.67
C VAL A 72 -4.67 16.13 2.59
N ARG A 73 -4.92 16.30 3.89
CA ARG A 73 -4.65 15.27 4.90
C ARG A 73 -5.48 14.04 4.64
N THR A 74 -4.83 12.87 4.57
CA THR A 74 -5.54 11.60 4.35
C THR A 74 -6.07 10.99 5.65
N ARG A 75 -5.44 11.28 6.80
CA ARG A 75 -5.76 10.69 8.10
C ARG A 75 -6.93 11.36 8.80
N LEU A 76 -7.78 10.53 9.42
CA LEU A 76 -8.81 10.91 10.40
C LEU A 76 -9.87 11.93 9.95
N GLN A 77 -9.91 12.27 8.66
CA GLN A 77 -10.95 13.14 8.09
C GLN A 77 -11.81 12.35 7.13
N ALA A 78 -13.11 12.65 7.12
CA ALA A 78 -14.03 12.22 6.08
C ALA A 78 -13.64 12.92 4.77
N ASN A 79 -12.60 12.41 4.14
CA ASN A 79 -12.19 12.84 2.81
C ASN A 79 -13.17 12.19 1.85
N HIS A 80 -14.01 12.99 1.21
CA HIS A 80 -14.83 12.54 0.10
C HIS A 80 -13.90 12.18 -1.07
N LEU A 81 -13.32 10.98 -0.98
CA LEU A 81 -12.48 10.40 -2.01
C LEU A 81 -13.39 9.71 -3.02
N LYS A 82 -13.15 9.97 -4.29
CA LYS A 82 -13.72 9.23 -5.40
C LYS A 82 -12.64 8.29 -5.94
N VAL A 83 -12.90 7.00 -5.90
CA VAL A 83 -12.06 5.95 -6.49
C VAL A 83 -12.72 5.50 -7.78
N GLN A 84 -12.06 5.73 -8.91
CA GLN A 84 -12.53 5.27 -10.23
C GLN A 84 -11.67 4.09 -10.66
N ARG A 85 -12.29 2.93 -10.85
CA ARG A 85 -11.58 1.74 -11.31
C ARG A 85 -11.57 1.68 -12.83
N GLU A 86 -10.39 1.52 -13.41
CA GLU A 86 -10.21 1.41 -14.86
C GLU A 86 -9.10 0.42 -15.20
N LEU A 87 -9.14 -0.13 -16.42
CA LEU A 87 -8.05 -0.97 -16.91
C LEU A 87 -6.88 -0.07 -17.30
N LYS A 88 -5.71 -0.33 -16.70
CA LYS A 88 -4.47 0.40 -16.96
C LYS A 88 -3.41 -0.54 -17.48
N LEU A 89 -2.48 0.03 -18.23
CA LEU A 89 -1.33 -0.65 -18.77
C LEU A 89 -0.07 -0.07 -18.14
N ALA A 90 0.79 -0.92 -17.57
CA ALA A 90 2.07 -0.52 -17.01
C ALA A 90 3.23 -1.32 -17.64
N PRO A 91 4.40 -0.70 -17.88
CA PRO A 91 5.59 -1.40 -18.36
C PRO A 91 6.29 -2.23 -17.27
N VAL A 92 5.94 -2.00 -16.00
CA VAL A 92 6.58 -2.62 -14.83
C VAL A 92 5.49 -3.11 -13.87
N SER A 93 5.75 -4.25 -13.22
CA SER A 93 4.95 -4.80 -12.14
C SER A 93 5.79 -4.89 -10.87
N VAL A 94 5.26 -4.35 -9.78
CA VAL A 94 5.81 -4.45 -8.43
C VAL A 94 5.37 -5.77 -7.80
N GLN A 95 6.25 -6.40 -7.05
CA GLN A 95 5.95 -7.59 -6.26
C GLN A 95 5.58 -7.18 -4.84
N LEU A 96 4.41 -7.64 -4.38
CA LEU A 96 3.97 -7.54 -3.00
C LEU A 96 3.97 -8.94 -2.39
N ASP A 97 4.99 -9.26 -1.60
CA ASP A 97 5.10 -10.53 -0.90
C ASP A 97 4.53 -10.42 0.52
N ASP A 98 4.00 -11.53 1.04
CA ASP A 98 3.46 -11.62 2.40
C ASP A 98 2.39 -10.54 2.70
N LEU A 99 1.57 -10.16 1.70
CA LEU A 99 0.51 -9.17 1.91
C LEU A 99 -0.53 -9.70 2.90
N GLN A 100 -0.62 -9.04 4.05
CA GLN A 100 -1.55 -9.35 5.11
C GLN A 100 -2.23 -8.06 5.56
N GLY A 101 -3.52 -8.16 5.84
CA GLY A 101 -4.31 -7.05 6.36
C GLY A 101 -5.39 -7.56 7.29
N GLY A 102 -5.61 -6.85 8.39
CA GLY A 102 -6.63 -7.25 9.35
C GLY A 102 -6.92 -6.19 10.42
N PRO A 103 -7.97 -6.43 11.21
CA PRO A 103 -8.26 -5.58 12.35
C PRO A 103 -7.25 -5.84 13.49
N GLY A 104 -6.99 -4.82 14.28
CA GLY A 104 -6.06 -4.85 15.39
C GLY A 104 -6.47 -3.87 16.49
N TYR A 105 -5.63 -3.79 17.51
CA TYR A 105 -5.84 -2.89 18.64
C TYR A 105 -4.80 -1.76 18.63
N THR A 106 -5.25 -0.55 18.96
CA THR A 106 -4.35 0.50 19.45
C THR A 106 -3.77 0.09 20.82
N PRO A 107 -2.60 0.63 21.22
CA PRO A 107 -2.04 0.34 22.54
C PRO A 107 -2.99 0.66 23.71
N ALA A 108 -3.86 1.65 23.54
CA ALA A 108 -4.86 2.02 24.55
C ALA A 108 -6.05 1.05 24.61
N ALA A 109 -6.43 0.45 23.48
CA ALA A 109 -7.55 -0.48 23.39
C ALA A 109 -7.16 -1.94 23.66
N ASP A 110 -5.91 -2.32 23.43
CA ASP A 110 -5.43 -3.71 23.49
C ASP A 110 -5.70 -4.38 24.86
N PRO A 111 -6.59 -5.38 24.92
CA PRO A 111 -6.91 -6.10 26.15
C PRO A 111 -5.68 -6.73 26.81
N ARG A 112 -4.70 -7.21 26.02
CA ARG A 112 -3.47 -7.82 26.54
C ARG A 112 -2.57 -6.78 27.19
N HIS A 113 -2.47 -5.60 26.58
CA HIS A 113 -1.71 -4.50 27.16
C HIS A 113 -2.32 -4.02 28.48
N LYS A 114 -3.65 -3.89 28.54
CA LYS A 114 -4.39 -3.59 29.78
C LYS A 114 -4.19 -4.66 30.84
N PHE A 115 -4.29 -5.94 30.46
CA PHE A 115 -4.08 -7.07 31.36
C PHE A 115 -2.66 -7.06 31.93
N ASN A 116 -1.63 -6.88 31.09
CA ASN A 116 -0.23 -6.84 31.55
C ASN A 116 0.02 -5.65 32.48
N ALA A 117 -0.52 -4.47 32.16
CA ALA A 117 -0.41 -3.30 33.02
C ALA A 117 -1.07 -3.53 34.39
N ARG A 118 -2.26 -4.15 34.41
CA ARG A 118 -2.99 -4.49 35.65
C ARG A 118 -2.31 -5.59 36.45
N SER A 119 -1.85 -6.66 35.79
CA SER A 119 -1.15 -7.78 36.43
C SER A 119 0.18 -7.34 37.05
N GLY A 120 0.93 -6.48 36.34
CA GLY A 120 2.14 -5.85 36.88
C GLY A 120 1.85 -4.99 38.11
N ALA A 121 0.78 -4.18 38.08
CA ALA A 121 0.35 -3.40 39.24
C ALA A 121 -0.08 -4.28 40.43
N ALA A 122 -0.81 -5.38 40.18
CA ALA A 122 -1.22 -6.32 41.21
C ALA A 122 -0.03 -7.04 41.84
N SER A 123 0.95 -7.44 41.03
CA SER A 123 2.20 -8.06 41.52
C SER A 123 3.03 -7.07 42.34
N GLY A 124 3.09 -5.80 41.93
CA GLY A 124 3.71 -4.73 42.71
C GLY A 124 3.01 -4.49 44.06
N ALA A 125 1.68 -4.51 44.07
CA ALA A 125 0.89 -4.42 45.30
C ALA A 125 1.17 -5.61 46.23
N ALA A 126 1.21 -6.84 45.71
CA ALA A 126 1.52 -8.04 46.49
C ALA A 126 2.92 -7.98 47.13
N ALA A 127 3.92 -7.47 46.40
CA ALA A 127 5.25 -7.23 46.95
C ALA A 127 5.25 -6.18 48.08
N ALA A 128 4.45 -5.11 47.93
CA ALA A 128 4.31 -4.08 48.96
C ALA A 128 3.61 -4.62 50.22
N GLU A 129 2.56 -5.45 50.06
CA GLU A 129 1.91 -6.14 51.19
C GLU A 129 2.91 -7.06 51.92
N GLY A 130 3.70 -7.84 51.18
CA GLY A 130 4.72 -8.72 51.77
C GLY A 130 5.79 -7.96 52.58
N LEU A 131 6.22 -6.80 52.10
CA LEU A 131 7.14 -5.93 52.84
C LEU A 131 6.48 -5.33 54.09
N ALA A 132 5.22 -4.89 54.00
CA ALA A 132 4.48 -4.37 55.15
C ALA A 132 4.25 -5.45 56.22
N ASP A 133 3.86 -6.66 55.82
CA ASP A 133 3.68 -7.82 56.71
C ASP A 133 5.00 -8.22 57.38
N TYR A 134 6.11 -8.21 56.64
CA TYR A 134 7.44 -8.45 57.21
C TYR A 134 7.78 -7.43 58.30
N ASN A 135 7.58 -6.12 58.04
CA ASN A 135 7.83 -5.06 59.02
C ASN A 135 6.95 -5.22 60.27
N VAL A 136 5.65 -5.51 60.09
CA VAL A 136 4.72 -5.76 61.21
C VAL A 136 5.21 -6.92 62.07
N LYS A 137 5.65 -8.04 61.47
CA LYS A 137 6.19 -9.20 62.19
C LYS A 137 7.49 -8.88 62.92
N GLU A 138 8.40 -8.13 62.31
CA GLU A 138 9.66 -7.71 62.93
C GLU A 138 9.41 -6.81 64.15
N ILE A 139 8.53 -5.82 64.04
CA ILE A 139 8.17 -4.92 65.14
C ILE A 139 7.45 -5.69 66.25
N THR A 140 6.53 -6.58 65.91
CA THR A 140 5.81 -7.42 66.89
C THR A 140 6.77 -8.29 67.68
N THR A 141 7.72 -8.94 67.00
CA THR A 141 8.77 -9.76 67.64
C THR A 141 9.65 -8.92 68.57
N THR A 142 10.04 -7.72 68.12
CA THR A 142 10.84 -6.78 68.93
C THR A 142 10.07 -6.29 70.15
N LEU A 143 8.78 -5.98 69.99
CA LEU A 143 7.90 -5.55 71.07
C LEU A 143 7.74 -6.65 72.13
N GLU A 144 7.58 -7.91 71.73
CA GLU A 144 7.52 -9.05 72.65
C GLU A 144 8.83 -9.22 73.45
N GLN A 145 9.98 -9.07 72.79
CA GLN A 145 11.28 -9.09 73.47
C GLN A 145 11.41 -7.97 74.50
N VAL A 146 10.94 -6.77 74.17
CA VAL A 146 10.94 -5.61 75.09
C VAL A 146 10.00 -5.85 76.28
N LYS A 147 8.79 -6.38 76.04
CA LYS A 147 7.80 -6.71 77.09
C LYS A 147 8.30 -7.78 78.06
N ASN A 148 9.10 -8.72 77.59
CA ASN A 148 9.72 -9.77 78.41
C ASN A 148 11.02 -9.31 79.11
N GLY A 149 11.51 -8.10 78.83
CA GLY A 149 12.71 -7.51 79.43
C GLY A 149 12.44 -6.70 80.72
N ALA A 150 13.49 -6.39 81.48
CA ALA A 150 13.39 -5.63 82.74
C ALA A 150 12.87 -4.19 82.56
N VAL A 151 12.27 -3.64 83.62
CA VAL A 151 11.47 -2.39 83.77
C VAL A 151 12.00 -1.11 83.07
N GLN A 152 13.25 -1.07 82.61
CA GLN A 152 13.88 0.12 82.00
C GLN A 152 13.46 0.45 80.56
N TRP A 153 12.60 -0.35 79.91
CA TRP A 153 12.29 -0.18 78.48
C TRP A 153 10.90 0.43 78.15
N LYS A 154 10.18 0.99 79.13
CA LYS A 154 8.82 1.50 78.93
C LYS A 154 8.68 2.57 77.83
N GLU A 155 9.67 3.46 77.68
CA GLU A 155 9.65 4.47 76.61
C GLU A 155 9.81 3.83 75.22
N ARG A 156 10.64 2.79 75.12
CA ARG A 156 10.86 2.04 73.87
C ARG A 156 9.64 1.21 73.49
N GLU A 157 8.93 0.66 74.47
CA GLU A 157 7.66 -0.03 74.28
C GLU A 157 6.62 0.89 73.62
N ALA A 158 6.40 2.10 74.16
CA ALA A 158 5.44 3.05 73.60
C ALA A 158 5.80 3.50 72.16
N GLN A 159 7.09 3.62 71.85
CA GLN A 159 7.56 3.91 70.48
C GLN A 159 7.26 2.76 69.52
N LEU A 160 7.54 1.51 69.93
CA LEU A 160 7.26 0.33 69.13
C LEU A 160 5.75 0.11 68.91
N GLU A 161 4.91 0.40 69.91
CA GLU A 161 3.45 0.31 69.77
C GLU A 161 2.89 1.34 68.78
N THR A 162 3.46 2.56 68.77
CA THR A 162 3.11 3.60 67.80
C THR A 162 3.52 3.20 66.38
N GLU A 163 4.74 2.68 66.23
CA GLU A 163 5.27 2.22 64.94
C GLU A 163 4.51 0.99 64.42
N LEU A 164 4.15 0.05 65.30
CA LEU A 164 3.30 -1.10 64.97
C LEU A 164 1.95 -0.63 64.44
N SER A 165 1.29 0.31 65.12
CA SER A 165 -0.01 0.85 64.69
C SER A 165 0.08 1.53 63.32
N ARG A 166 1.18 2.23 63.04
CA ARG A 166 1.45 2.86 61.73
C ARG A 166 1.63 1.81 60.63
N GLN A 167 2.42 0.77 60.87
CA GLN A 167 2.69 -0.30 59.90
C GLN A 167 1.46 -1.18 59.67
N GLN A 168 0.67 -1.45 60.72
CA GLN A 168 -0.62 -2.13 60.62
C GLN A 168 -1.57 -1.38 59.70
N GLY A 169 -1.66 -0.05 59.84
CA GLY A 169 -2.47 0.78 58.94
C GLY A 169 -1.97 0.75 57.48
N GLN A 170 -0.66 0.61 57.25
CA GLN A 170 -0.10 0.43 55.90
C GLN A 170 -0.45 -0.94 55.32
N LEU A 171 -0.38 -2.00 56.13
CA LEU A 171 -0.78 -3.35 55.76
C LEU A 171 -2.27 -3.42 55.43
N ASP A 172 -3.14 -2.80 56.22
CA ASP A 172 -4.58 -2.77 55.98
C ASP A 172 -4.93 -2.08 54.65
N VAL A 173 -4.25 -0.97 54.32
CA VAL A 173 -4.40 -0.29 53.02
C VAL A 173 -3.89 -1.17 51.87
N ALA A 174 -2.74 -1.82 52.04
CA ALA A 174 -2.18 -2.72 51.02
C ALA A 174 -3.09 -3.93 50.78
N SER A 175 -3.57 -4.57 51.86
CA SER A 175 -4.45 -5.72 51.81
C SER A 175 -5.84 -5.37 51.25
N HIS A 176 -6.39 -4.20 51.59
CA HIS A 176 -7.63 -3.71 50.99
C HIS A 176 -7.49 -3.51 49.46
N ASN A 177 -6.35 -3.00 49.00
CA ASN A 177 -6.09 -2.84 47.56
C ASN A 177 -5.99 -4.18 46.83
N LEU A 178 -5.44 -5.21 47.48
CA LEU A 178 -5.33 -6.58 46.97
C LEU A 178 -6.62 -7.42 47.08
N SER A 179 -7.43 -7.16 48.10
CA SER A 179 -8.70 -7.84 48.31
C SER A 179 -9.83 -7.27 47.46
N SER A 180 -9.65 -6.08 46.86
CA SER A 180 -10.61 -5.57 45.90
C SER A 180 -10.74 -6.58 44.75
N ASP A 181 -11.97 -6.86 44.30
CA ASP A 181 -12.25 -7.82 43.20
C ASP A 181 -11.42 -7.55 41.93
N TYR A 182 -10.90 -6.33 41.82
CA TYR A 182 -10.03 -5.83 40.77
C TYR A 182 -8.65 -6.50 40.68
N SER A 183 -8.15 -7.17 41.73
CA SER A 183 -6.79 -7.77 41.78
C SER A 183 -6.73 -9.30 41.67
N SER A 184 -7.87 -9.99 41.62
CA SER A 184 -7.86 -11.46 41.50
C SER A 184 -7.48 -11.91 40.08
N THR A 185 -6.34 -12.58 39.94
CA THR A 185 -5.77 -13.01 38.65
C THR A 185 -6.69 -13.94 37.83
N PRO A 186 -7.52 -14.84 38.40
CA PRO A 186 -8.42 -15.67 37.60
C PRO A 186 -9.54 -14.85 36.93
N LYS A 187 -10.17 -13.92 37.67
CA LYS A 187 -11.23 -13.06 37.10
C LYS A 187 -10.67 -12.13 36.02
N MET A 188 -9.43 -11.68 36.15
CA MET A 188 -8.76 -10.91 35.09
C MET A 188 -8.53 -11.73 33.82
N ALA A 189 -8.16 -13.00 33.94
CA ALA A 189 -7.97 -13.89 32.80
C ALA A 189 -9.29 -14.15 32.06
N ASP A 190 -10.37 -14.38 32.79
CA ASP A 190 -11.72 -14.52 32.21
C ASP A 190 -12.18 -13.23 31.52
N ALA A 191 -11.94 -12.07 32.15
CA ALA A 191 -12.25 -10.76 31.56
C ALA A 191 -11.42 -10.51 30.27
N LEU A 192 -10.14 -10.87 30.26
CA LEU A 192 -9.29 -10.80 29.07
C LEU A 192 -9.83 -11.70 27.94
N ALA A 193 -10.23 -12.93 28.27
CA ALA A 193 -10.79 -13.86 27.29
C ALA A 193 -12.10 -13.31 26.69
N LEU A 194 -12.97 -12.72 27.51
CA LEU A 194 -14.20 -12.07 27.06
C LEU A 194 -13.92 -10.85 26.16
N GLU A 195 -13.04 -9.93 26.58
CA GLU A 195 -12.67 -8.74 25.79
C GLU A 195 -12.04 -9.13 24.43
N LEU A 196 -11.21 -10.18 24.41
CA LEU A 196 -10.64 -10.69 23.16
C LEU A 196 -11.71 -11.33 22.25
N ALA A 197 -12.68 -12.03 22.82
CA ALA A 197 -13.78 -12.65 22.09
C ALA A 197 -14.75 -11.62 21.51
N GLU A 198 -14.94 -10.47 22.17
CA GLU A 198 -15.76 -9.36 21.67
C GLU A 198 -15.18 -8.72 20.40
N GLY A 199 -13.87 -8.84 20.16
CA GLY A 199 -13.24 -8.31 18.95
C GLY A 199 -13.41 -6.80 18.82
N ASN A 200 -13.27 -6.05 19.93
CA ASN A 200 -13.39 -4.59 19.99
C ASN A 200 -12.19 -3.87 19.33
N TYR A 201 -11.83 -4.29 18.13
CA TYR A 201 -10.76 -3.71 17.33
C TYR A 201 -11.05 -2.25 17.00
N ASP A 202 -10.02 -1.41 17.01
CA ASP A 202 -10.10 0.03 16.75
C ASP A 202 -8.96 0.53 15.82
N LEU A 203 -8.22 -0.43 15.26
CA LEU A 203 -7.08 -0.21 14.39
C LEU A 203 -7.10 -1.19 13.21
N VAL A 204 -6.55 -0.77 12.08
CA VAL A 204 -6.22 -1.65 10.97
C VAL A 204 -4.70 -1.78 10.88
N ASP A 205 -4.23 -3.00 10.69
CA ASP A 205 -2.83 -3.33 10.45
C ASP A 205 -2.70 -3.96 9.05
N VAL A 206 -1.87 -3.37 8.19
CA VAL A 206 -1.56 -3.90 6.86
C VAL A 206 -0.04 -3.98 6.74
N SER A 207 0.46 -5.15 6.35
CA SER A 207 1.90 -5.35 6.16
C SER A 207 2.19 -6.19 4.94
N PHE A 208 3.32 -5.89 4.29
CA PHE A 208 3.81 -6.62 3.12
C PHE A 208 5.31 -6.33 2.94
N LYS A 209 5.95 -7.09 2.06
CA LYS A 209 7.26 -6.75 1.49
C LYS A 209 7.06 -6.27 0.06
N ILE A 210 7.74 -5.20 -0.31
CA ILE A 210 7.66 -4.60 -1.64
C ILE A 210 9.01 -4.67 -2.34
N SER A 211 9.03 -5.15 -3.58
CA SER A 211 10.19 -5.10 -4.47
C SER A 211 9.76 -4.84 -5.91
N SER A 212 10.69 -4.39 -6.74
CA SER A 212 10.43 -4.12 -8.16
C SER A 212 11.62 -4.55 -9.01
N PRO A 213 11.40 -5.21 -10.16
CA PRO A 213 12.48 -5.58 -11.07
C PRO A 213 13.16 -4.36 -11.69
N GLU A 214 12.43 -3.25 -11.78
CA GLU A 214 12.95 -1.94 -12.17
C GLU A 214 12.84 -0.93 -11.03
N PRO A 215 13.81 -0.01 -10.92
CA PRO A 215 13.82 0.97 -9.86
C PRO A 215 12.68 1.99 -10.02
N LEU A 216 11.95 2.23 -8.94
CA LEU A 216 10.95 3.29 -8.82
C LEU A 216 11.58 4.42 -8.01
N ASP A 217 11.84 5.56 -8.66
CA ASP A 217 12.59 6.65 -8.03
C ASP A 217 11.72 7.51 -7.10
N ASP A 218 10.41 7.62 -7.38
CA ASP A 218 9.48 8.47 -6.61
C ASP A 218 8.16 7.72 -6.35
N PRO A 219 8.22 6.63 -5.57
CA PRO A 219 7.05 5.81 -5.30
C PRO A 219 6.25 6.34 -4.11
N TYR A 220 4.93 6.20 -4.19
CA TYR A 220 4.05 6.30 -3.02
C TYR A 220 3.01 5.18 -3.04
N MET A 221 2.45 4.90 -1.88
CA MET A 221 1.38 3.91 -1.74
C MET A 221 0.08 4.55 -1.27
N VAL A 222 -1.02 3.95 -1.69
CA VAL A 222 -2.35 4.20 -1.15
C VAL A 222 -2.98 2.86 -0.77
N VAL A 223 -3.37 2.74 0.49
CA VAL A 223 -4.09 1.59 1.03
C VAL A 223 -5.53 2.00 1.27
N LEU A 224 -6.44 1.27 0.64
CA LEU A 224 -7.88 1.41 0.79
C LEU A 224 -8.37 0.25 1.65
N VAL A 225 -9.04 0.54 2.76
CA VAL A 225 -9.60 -0.49 3.65
C VAL A 225 -11.09 -0.28 3.75
N GLU A 226 -11.86 -1.27 3.33
CA GLU A 226 -13.31 -1.29 3.47
C GLU A 226 -13.70 -1.95 4.79
N PHE A 227 -14.60 -1.31 5.53
CA PHE A 227 -15.11 -1.79 6.81
C PHE A 227 -16.56 -1.38 7.04
N THR A 228 -17.23 -2.05 7.98
CA THR A 228 -18.56 -1.67 8.46
C THR A 228 -18.45 -1.19 9.91
N PRO A 229 -18.81 0.08 10.22
CA PRO A 229 -18.84 0.56 11.60
C PRO A 229 -19.78 -0.26 12.48
N ARG A 230 -19.47 -0.38 13.78
CA ARG A 230 -20.35 -1.06 14.73
C ARG A 230 -21.71 -0.37 14.79
N GLY A 231 -22.79 -1.13 14.60
CA GLY A 231 -24.17 -0.60 14.61
C GLY A 231 -24.57 0.13 13.33
N ALA A 232 -23.74 0.14 12.29
CA ALA A 232 -24.10 0.68 10.98
C ALA A 232 -25.27 -0.10 10.36
N LYS A 233 -26.00 0.54 9.45
CA LYS A 233 -27.13 -0.11 8.77
C LYS A 233 -26.62 -1.26 7.90
N PRO A 234 -27.42 -2.34 7.68
CA PRO A 234 -27.03 -3.39 6.75
C PRO A 234 -26.67 -2.83 5.37
N GLY A 235 -25.48 -3.19 4.87
CA GLY A 235 -24.97 -2.72 3.59
C GLY A 235 -24.19 -1.41 3.64
N GLU A 236 -24.10 -0.75 4.80
CA GLU A 236 -23.26 0.44 4.98
C GLU A 236 -21.77 0.05 5.04
N ILE A 237 -21.01 0.53 4.06
CA ILE A 237 -19.57 0.31 3.95
C ILE A 237 -18.89 1.68 4.06
N SER A 238 -17.91 1.76 4.94
CA SER A 238 -16.99 2.88 5.07
C SER A 238 -15.62 2.50 4.51
N THR A 239 -14.89 3.49 4.02
CA THR A 239 -13.54 3.30 3.48
C THR A 239 -12.55 4.15 4.27
N LEU A 240 -11.54 3.51 4.83
CA LEU A 240 -10.36 4.15 5.38
C LEU A 240 -9.32 4.25 4.26
N ILE A 241 -8.64 5.40 4.19
CA ILE A 241 -7.59 5.66 3.20
C ILE A 241 -6.32 6.00 3.95
N HIS A 242 -5.25 5.29 3.66
CA HIS A 242 -3.91 5.62 4.13
C HIS A 242 -3.02 5.86 2.93
N ALA A 243 -2.44 7.04 2.82
CA ALA A 243 -1.46 7.35 1.79
C ALA A 243 -0.11 7.64 2.45
N LYS A 244 0.97 7.16 1.82
CA LYS A 244 2.33 7.41 2.32
C LYS A 244 3.35 7.43 1.18
N SER A 245 4.23 8.41 1.19
CA SER A 245 5.43 8.38 0.34
C SER A 245 6.36 7.24 0.76
N LEU A 246 7.01 6.61 -0.21
CA LEU A 246 7.92 5.50 0.02
C LEU A 246 9.34 5.90 -0.41
N ASP A 247 10.34 5.32 0.26
CA ASP A 247 11.70 5.40 -0.25
C ASP A 247 11.80 4.70 -1.62
N PRO A 248 12.75 5.08 -2.49
CA PRO A 248 12.93 4.45 -3.80
C PRO A 248 12.92 2.93 -3.72
N ILE A 249 12.14 2.27 -4.58
CA ILE A 249 11.97 0.81 -4.55
C ILE A 249 12.86 0.21 -5.64
N GLY A 250 13.58 -0.86 -5.31
CA GLY A 250 14.41 -1.61 -6.26
C GLY A 250 14.18 -3.12 -6.13
N THR A 251 15.16 -3.89 -6.57
CA THR A 251 15.09 -5.37 -6.56
C THR A 251 15.14 -5.96 -5.15
N GLU A 252 15.70 -5.24 -4.18
CA GLU A 252 15.76 -5.67 -2.78
C GLU A 252 14.40 -5.47 -2.09
N PRO A 253 13.78 -6.53 -1.53
CA PRO A 253 12.51 -6.41 -0.82
C PRO A 253 12.60 -5.53 0.43
N LYS A 254 11.67 -4.58 0.55
CA LYS A 254 11.54 -3.69 1.71
C LYS A 254 10.27 -4.02 2.48
N TYR A 255 10.37 -4.15 3.80
CA TYR A 255 9.19 -4.38 4.64
C TYR A 255 8.42 -3.08 4.88
N VAL A 256 7.11 -3.13 4.65
CA VAL A 256 6.19 -2.03 4.90
C VAL A 256 5.13 -2.50 5.87
N ARG A 257 4.87 -1.71 6.90
CA ARG A 257 3.78 -1.93 7.85
C ARG A 257 3.06 -0.63 8.14
N ILE A 258 1.74 -0.68 8.07
CA ILE A 258 0.83 0.43 8.31
C ILE A 258 -0.05 0.03 9.49
N ARG A 259 -0.08 0.89 10.50
CA ARG A 259 -0.96 0.74 11.66
C ARG A 259 -1.76 2.03 11.81
N GLU A 260 -3.01 1.98 11.37
CA GLU A 260 -3.88 3.15 11.37
C GLU A 260 -5.01 2.94 12.39
N GLY A 261 -4.95 3.71 13.49
CA GLY A 261 -5.97 3.71 14.53
C GLY A 261 -7.08 4.74 14.29
N GLY A 262 -7.98 4.87 15.26
CA GLY A 262 -9.08 5.84 15.19
C GLY A 262 -10.30 5.34 14.41
N LEU A 263 -10.36 4.04 14.13
CA LEU A 263 -11.58 3.42 13.62
C LEU A 263 -12.61 3.28 14.75
N PRO A 264 -13.92 3.26 14.43
CA PRO A 264 -14.95 2.96 15.41
C PRO A 264 -14.70 1.61 16.09
N VAL A 265 -14.76 1.58 17.42
CA VAL A 265 -14.50 0.37 18.21
C VAL A 265 -15.46 -0.76 17.82
N GLY A 266 -14.90 -1.94 17.55
CA GLY A 266 -15.64 -3.13 17.12
C GLY A 266 -16.15 -3.05 15.68
N PHE A 267 -15.47 -2.27 14.81
CA PHE A 267 -15.76 -2.29 13.39
C PHE A 267 -15.56 -3.70 12.81
N LYS A 268 -16.33 -4.03 11.76
CA LYS A 268 -16.14 -5.25 10.98
C LYS A 268 -15.24 -4.96 9.79
N TYR A 269 -14.04 -5.54 9.80
CA TYR A 269 -13.14 -5.52 8.65
C TYR A 269 -13.74 -6.29 7.47
N LEU A 270 -13.68 -5.74 6.25
CA LEU A 270 -14.16 -6.41 5.04
C LEU A 270 -13.00 -6.82 4.12
N ARG A 271 -12.22 -5.84 3.63
CA ARG A 271 -11.08 -6.08 2.75
C ARG A 271 -10.12 -4.90 2.72
N HIS A 272 -8.94 -5.11 2.15
CA HIS A 272 -7.97 -4.06 1.83
C HIS A 272 -7.48 -4.20 0.38
N GLU A 273 -7.10 -3.07 -0.21
CA GLU A 273 -6.45 -2.97 -1.52
C GLU A 273 -5.21 -2.09 -1.35
N VAL A 274 -4.06 -2.52 -1.90
CA VAL A 274 -2.80 -1.76 -1.88
C VAL A 274 -2.46 -1.33 -3.31
N HIS A 275 -2.41 -0.02 -3.52
CA HIS A 275 -2.06 0.60 -4.78
C HIS A 275 -0.69 1.25 -4.66
N ILE A 276 0.18 0.99 -5.64
CA ILE A 276 1.51 1.61 -5.72
C ILE A 276 1.51 2.55 -6.91
N PHE A 277 2.00 3.76 -6.68
CA PHE A 277 2.16 4.78 -7.70
C PHE A 277 3.63 5.17 -7.79
N ASN A 278 4.06 5.59 -8.97
CA ASN A 278 5.34 6.21 -9.22
C ASN A 278 5.09 7.45 -10.07
N ARG A 279 5.52 8.63 -9.60
CA ARG A 279 5.31 9.91 -10.30
C ARG A 279 3.86 10.17 -10.74
N GLY A 280 2.92 9.90 -9.84
CA GLY A 280 1.49 10.10 -10.11
C GLY A 280 0.84 9.04 -11.00
N ARG A 281 1.57 8.00 -11.41
CA ARG A 281 1.05 6.89 -12.21
C ARG A 281 1.04 5.60 -11.43
N GLU A 282 -0.09 4.93 -11.42
CA GLU A 282 -0.21 3.63 -10.78
C GLU A 282 0.59 2.57 -11.54
N VAL A 283 1.33 1.76 -10.81
CA VAL A 283 2.07 0.62 -11.34
C VAL A 283 1.34 -0.67 -10.98
N ALA A 284 1.42 -1.67 -11.86
CA ALA A 284 0.81 -2.96 -11.57
C ALA A 284 1.47 -3.60 -10.35
N THR A 285 0.71 -4.36 -9.57
CA THR A 285 1.21 -5.17 -8.45
C THR A 285 0.90 -6.65 -8.67
N SER A 286 1.62 -7.56 -8.00
CA SER A 286 1.29 -8.99 -7.98
C SER A 286 -0.13 -9.28 -7.49
N GLU A 287 -0.66 -8.39 -6.65
CA GLU A 287 -2.01 -8.46 -6.05
C GLU A 287 -3.07 -7.67 -6.83
N SER A 288 -2.71 -7.07 -7.97
CA SER A 288 -3.65 -6.30 -8.79
C SER A 288 -4.72 -7.20 -9.39
N SER A 289 -5.98 -6.77 -9.29
CA SER A 289 -7.10 -7.54 -9.86
C SER A 289 -7.09 -7.52 -11.39
N LYS A 290 -7.56 -8.61 -12.01
CA LYS A 290 -7.63 -8.78 -13.49
C LYS A 290 -6.28 -8.58 -14.21
N ARG A 291 -5.17 -8.96 -13.56
CA ARG A 291 -3.82 -8.89 -14.11
C ARG A 291 -3.64 -9.82 -15.31
N VAL A 292 -3.11 -9.30 -16.41
CA VAL A 292 -2.73 -10.04 -17.62
C VAL A 292 -1.40 -9.50 -18.13
N GLU A 293 -0.44 -10.38 -18.36
CA GLU A 293 0.82 -10.01 -19.02
C GLU A 293 0.62 -9.96 -20.54
N LEU A 294 1.06 -8.88 -21.16
CA LEU A 294 0.96 -8.64 -22.59
C LEU A 294 2.35 -8.45 -23.20
N SER A 295 2.56 -9.01 -24.38
CA SER A 295 3.67 -8.63 -25.25
C SER A 295 3.54 -7.17 -25.72
N PRO A 296 4.62 -6.55 -26.21
CA PRO A 296 4.56 -5.20 -26.77
C PRO A 296 3.52 -5.04 -27.89
N ASP A 297 3.33 -6.06 -28.74
CA ASP A 297 2.33 -6.03 -29.81
C ASP A 297 0.90 -6.09 -29.27
N GLU A 298 0.63 -6.98 -28.30
CA GLU A 298 -0.68 -7.07 -27.65
C GLU A 298 -1.02 -5.80 -26.87
N ALA A 299 -0.04 -5.19 -26.21
CA ALA A 299 -0.18 -3.91 -25.52
C ALA A 299 -0.57 -2.78 -26.49
N ARG A 300 0.10 -2.69 -27.66
CA ARG A 300 -0.28 -1.74 -28.73
C ARG A 300 -1.69 -2.02 -29.25
N GLN A 301 -2.01 -3.29 -29.51
CA GLN A 301 -3.33 -3.67 -30.00
C GLN A 301 -4.44 -3.32 -29.00
N TYR A 302 -4.21 -3.54 -27.70
CA TYR A 302 -5.12 -3.15 -26.64
C TYR A 302 -5.37 -1.63 -26.67
N LEU A 303 -4.30 -0.83 -26.67
CA LEU A 303 -4.39 0.64 -26.72
C LEU A 303 -5.10 1.13 -27.99
N LEU A 304 -4.87 0.49 -29.13
CA LEU A 304 -5.56 0.79 -30.38
C LEU A 304 -7.07 0.56 -30.25
N ILE A 305 -7.49 -0.60 -29.72
CA ILE A 305 -8.90 -0.93 -29.52
C ILE A 305 -9.56 0.08 -28.59
N GLU A 306 -8.93 0.38 -27.45
CA GLU A 306 -9.40 1.36 -26.48
C GLU A 306 -9.54 2.76 -27.12
N HIS A 307 -8.51 3.19 -27.85
CA HIS A 307 -8.49 4.49 -28.51
C HIS A 307 -9.59 4.63 -29.57
N LEU A 308 -9.80 3.61 -30.40
CA LEU A 308 -10.87 3.60 -31.41
C LEU A 308 -12.27 3.55 -30.78
N ALA A 309 -12.43 2.78 -29.70
CA ALA A 309 -13.71 2.67 -28.99
C ALA A 309 -14.12 4.02 -28.36
N ALA A 310 -13.17 4.76 -27.79
CA ALA A 310 -13.40 6.06 -27.17
C ALA A 310 -13.61 7.21 -28.19
N ASN A 311 -13.12 7.07 -29.43
CA ASN A 311 -13.04 8.16 -30.40
C ASN A 311 -13.75 7.84 -31.73
N LYS A 312 -14.94 7.23 -31.65
CA LYS A 312 -15.74 6.87 -32.83
C LYS A 312 -16.06 8.08 -33.69
N GLY A 313 -15.69 8.03 -34.96
CA GLY A 313 -15.93 9.11 -35.93
C GLY A 313 -15.06 10.36 -35.75
N ALA A 314 -14.17 10.39 -34.75
CA ALA A 314 -13.32 11.55 -34.50
C ALA A 314 -12.11 11.59 -35.45
N THR A 315 -11.62 12.80 -35.73
CA THR A 315 -10.34 13.01 -36.40
C THR A 315 -9.37 13.60 -35.38
N LEU A 316 -8.30 12.88 -35.07
CA LEU A 316 -7.36 13.21 -34.01
C LEU A 316 -5.92 13.03 -34.49
N PRO A 317 -4.97 13.89 -34.06
CA PRO A 317 -3.56 13.64 -34.29
C PRO A 317 -3.08 12.42 -33.48
N PRO A 318 -1.93 11.82 -33.85
CA PRO A 318 -1.32 10.77 -33.03
C PRO A 318 -0.92 11.31 -31.66
N GLN A 319 -0.94 10.45 -30.64
CA GLN A 319 -0.70 10.85 -29.25
C GLN A 319 0.33 9.95 -28.57
N PRO A 320 1.31 10.53 -27.83
CA PRO A 320 2.21 9.74 -27.01
C PRO A 320 1.46 9.17 -25.80
N VAL A 321 1.80 7.94 -25.39
CA VAL A 321 1.31 7.38 -24.13
C VAL A 321 2.35 7.64 -23.05
N SER A 322 2.06 8.60 -22.18
CA SER A 322 2.91 8.91 -21.03
C SER A 322 3.07 7.69 -20.11
N GLY A 323 4.23 7.56 -19.47
CA GLY A 323 4.57 6.43 -18.60
C GLY A 323 4.81 5.10 -19.33
N SER A 324 4.89 5.10 -20.66
CA SER A 324 5.18 3.89 -21.43
C SER A 324 6.65 3.48 -21.42
N LEU A 325 7.56 4.41 -21.08
CA LEU A 325 8.98 4.11 -20.95
C LEU A 325 9.35 3.72 -19.53
N SER A 326 10.05 2.59 -19.44
CA SER A 326 10.58 2.02 -18.22
C SER A 326 11.74 2.85 -17.65
N ALA A 327 12.00 2.72 -16.34
CA ALA A 327 13.05 3.48 -15.67
C ALA A 327 14.44 3.07 -16.20
N SER A 328 14.60 1.81 -16.59
CA SER A 328 15.83 1.30 -17.20
C SER A 328 16.14 2.03 -18.52
N VAL A 329 15.14 2.23 -19.38
CA VAL A 329 15.31 2.97 -20.63
C VAL A 329 15.66 4.44 -20.36
N ARG A 330 14.99 5.07 -19.38
CA ARG A 330 15.26 6.45 -18.99
C ARG A 330 16.71 6.66 -18.55
N ARG A 331 17.28 5.73 -17.79
CA ARG A 331 18.67 5.83 -17.27
C ARG A 331 19.74 5.75 -18.35
N LEU A 332 19.41 5.24 -19.54
CA LEU A 332 20.31 5.22 -20.69
C LEU A 332 20.37 6.57 -21.42
N LEU A 333 19.47 7.50 -21.09
CA LEU A 333 19.35 8.79 -21.75
C LEU A 333 19.86 9.91 -20.82
N ASP A 334 20.73 10.76 -21.35
CA ASP A 334 21.13 11.99 -20.66
C ASP A 334 20.01 13.04 -20.68
N ALA A 335 20.20 14.11 -19.90
CA ALA A 335 19.20 15.17 -19.77
C ALA A 335 18.94 15.92 -21.10
N ASP A 336 19.94 16.02 -21.98
CA ASP A 336 19.78 16.68 -23.28
C ASP A 336 18.86 15.84 -24.18
N ARG A 337 19.14 14.53 -24.29
CA ARG A 337 18.32 13.57 -25.03
C ARG A 337 16.90 13.46 -24.51
N LEU A 338 16.71 13.47 -23.19
CA LEU A 338 15.37 13.41 -22.58
C LEU A 338 14.52 14.64 -22.92
N ASN A 339 15.15 15.82 -22.96
CA ASN A 339 14.46 17.10 -23.17
C ASN A 339 14.41 17.51 -24.65
N ARG A 340 15.19 16.87 -25.51
CA ARG A 340 15.18 17.09 -26.95
C ARG A 340 13.79 16.84 -27.52
N VAL A 341 13.29 17.80 -28.28
CA VAL A 341 12.05 17.66 -29.05
C VAL A 341 12.36 16.85 -30.30
N CYS A 342 11.62 15.75 -30.46
CA CYS A 342 11.68 14.89 -31.63
C CYS A 342 10.28 14.79 -32.26
N PHE A 343 10.25 14.41 -33.53
CA PHE A 343 9.02 14.12 -34.27
C PHE A 343 8.98 12.65 -34.60
N ALA A 344 8.08 11.91 -33.97
CA ALA A 344 7.91 10.47 -34.20
C ALA A 344 6.81 10.26 -35.24
N ARG A 345 7.12 9.53 -36.32
CA ARG A 345 6.11 9.05 -37.27
C ARG A 345 5.54 7.74 -36.75
N VAL A 346 4.24 7.75 -36.49
CA VAL A 346 3.48 6.65 -35.90
C VAL A 346 2.58 6.06 -36.98
N ALA A 347 2.69 4.75 -37.20
CA ALA A 347 1.84 4.02 -38.14
C ALA A 347 0.42 3.84 -37.57
N LYS A 348 -0.52 3.45 -38.43
CA LYS A 348 -1.93 3.18 -38.07
C LYS A 348 -2.13 2.15 -36.94
N ASP A 349 -1.15 1.32 -36.62
CA ASP A 349 -1.20 0.35 -35.51
C ASP A 349 -0.58 0.88 -34.21
N GLY A 350 -0.05 2.11 -34.22
CA GLY A 350 0.64 2.72 -33.09
C GLY A 350 2.14 2.42 -33.04
N GLN A 351 2.72 1.72 -34.03
CA GLN A 351 4.16 1.49 -34.10
C GLN A 351 4.91 2.75 -34.56
N VAL A 352 6.06 3.05 -33.95
CA VAL A 352 6.95 4.10 -34.46
C VAL A 352 7.73 3.56 -35.65
N ILE A 353 7.60 4.22 -36.80
CA ILE A 353 8.28 3.84 -38.06
C ILE A 353 9.46 4.75 -38.41
N GLY A 354 9.61 5.87 -37.70
CA GLY A 354 10.75 6.77 -37.86
C GLY A 354 10.73 7.92 -36.87
N ILE A 355 11.89 8.52 -36.63
CA ILE A 355 12.05 9.65 -35.72
C ILE A 355 12.88 10.72 -36.43
N PHE A 356 12.43 11.96 -36.30
CA PHE A 356 12.89 13.07 -37.12
C PHE A 356 13.19 14.29 -36.27
N ALA A 357 14.08 15.15 -36.78
CA ALA A 357 14.44 16.43 -36.15
C ALA A 357 13.42 17.54 -36.47
N ASP A 358 12.60 17.34 -37.50
CA ASP A 358 11.62 18.30 -38.03
C ASP A 358 10.21 17.71 -38.14
N GLU A 359 9.21 18.58 -38.12
CA GLU A 359 7.79 18.20 -38.19
C GLU A 359 7.41 17.56 -39.52
N GLY A 360 8.08 17.94 -40.61
CA GLY A 360 7.87 17.38 -41.95
C GLY A 360 8.34 15.93 -42.09
N ALA A 361 8.96 15.36 -41.05
CA ALA A 361 9.56 14.04 -41.08
C ALA A 361 10.56 13.85 -42.24
N SER A 362 11.37 14.90 -42.50
CA SER A 362 12.30 14.95 -43.63
C SER A 362 13.75 14.72 -43.23
N LEU A 363 14.11 15.03 -41.98
CA LEU A 363 15.45 14.91 -41.42
C LEU A 363 15.48 13.79 -40.37
N PRO A 364 15.80 12.54 -40.76
CA PRO A 364 15.84 11.43 -39.82
C PRO A 364 16.92 11.66 -38.75
N LEU A 365 16.63 11.27 -37.52
CA LEU A 365 17.61 11.31 -36.42
C LEU A 365 18.45 10.03 -36.42
N ALA A 366 19.74 10.17 -36.69
CA ALA A 366 20.73 9.09 -36.60
C ALA A 366 21.23 8.90 -35.16
N ASP A 367 20.32 8.74 -34.19
CA ASP A 367 20.67 8.37 -32.81
C ASP A 367 20.00 7.04 -32.48
N GLU A 368 20.81 5.97 -32.45
CA GLU A 368 20.34 4.61 -32.18
C GLU A 368 19.74 4.46 -30.77
N THR A 369 20.23 5.24 -29.80
CA THR A 369 19.74 5.18 -28.41
C THR A 369 18.33 5.79 -28.34
N LEU A 370 18.14 6.97 -28.95
CA LEU A 370 16.81 7.56 -29.09
C LEU A 370 15.88 6.64 -29.87
N THR A 371 16.38 6.05 -30.96
CA THR A 371 15.59 5.13 -31.80
C THR A 371 15.12 3.90 -31.04
N GLY A 372 16.01 3.28 -30.28
CA GLY A 372 15.68 2.16 -29.41
C GLY A 372 14.68 2.52 -28.31
N ALA A 373 14.78 3.73 -27.73
CA ALA A 373 13.82 4.20 -26.73
C ALA A 373 12.43 4.39 -27.32
N PHE A 374 12.31 5.11 -28.44
CA PHE A 374 11.04 5.34 -29.13
C PHE A 374 10.37 4.05 -29.62
N ALA A 375 11.15 3.06 -30.06
CA ALA A 375 10.64 1.76 -30.45
C ALA A 375 9.99 0.98 -29.29
N ARG A 376 10.39 1.27 -28.05
CA ARG A 376 9.81 0.68 -26.83
C ARG A 376 8.62 1.46 -26.28
N ALA A 377 8.52 2.75 -26.57
CA ALA A 377 7.40 3.59 -26.16
C ALA A 377 6.10 3.19 -26.87
N LEU A 378 4.97 3.57 -26.26
CA LEU A 378 3.65 3.32 -26.81
C LEU A 378 3.02 4.62 -27.34
N PHE A 379 2.32 4.51 -28.46
CA PHE A 379 1.63 5.61 -29.11
C PHE A 379 0.21 5.19 -29.51
N LYS A 380 -0.72 6.13 -29.42
CA LYS A 380 -2.04 6.03 -30.06
C LYS A 380 -1.91 6.61 -31.48
N PRO A 381 -2.36 5.91 -32.52
CA PRO A 381 -2.21 6.40 -33.90
C PRO A 381 -3.09 7.62 -34.15
N ALA A 382 -2.86 8.29 -35.27
CA ALA A 382 -3.77 9.32 -35.74
C ALA A 382 -5.10 8.69 -36.18
N LEU A 383 -6.19 9.43 -36.04
CA LEU A 383 -7.51 9.03 -36.54
C LEU A 383 -7.99 9.99 -37.61
N ALA A 384 -8.57 9.46 -38.69
CA ALA A 384 -9.40 10.20 -39.63
C ALA A 384 -10.79 9.59 -39.68
N ASN A 385 -11.81 10.33 -39.21
CA ASN A 385 -13.19 9.88 -39.11
C ASN A 385 -13.32 8.53 -38.37
N GLY A 386 -12.59 8.36 -37.27
CA GLY A 386 -12.56 7.17 -36.44
C GLY A 386 -11.78 5.98 -37.02
N ARG A 387 -11.08 6.16 -38.14
CA ARG A 387 -10.20 5.14 -38.73
C ARG A 387 -8.74 5.46 -38.43
N PRO A 388 -7.94 4.48 -37.99
CA PRO A 388 -6.55 4.73 -37.70
C PRO A 388 -5.76 4.95 -39.00
N MET A 389 -4.83 5.90 -38.96
CA MET A 389 -3.92 6.23 -40.05
C MET A 389 -2.55 6.64 -39.51
N ASP A 390 -1.59 6.71 -40.41
CA ASP A 390 -0.25 7.21 -40.08
C ASP A 390 -0.30 8.70 -39.74
N GLY A 391 0.58 9.14 -38.83
CA GLY A 391 0.76 10.56 -38.55
C GLY A 391 2.07 10.85 -37.86
N THR A 392 2.38 12.13 -37.67
CA THR A 392 3.59 12.59 -36.98
C THR A 392 3.19 13.25 -35.66
N VAL A 393 3.90 12.91 -34.58
CA VAL A 393 3.68 13.50 -33.26
C VAL A 393 4.95 14.17 -32.76
N ARG A 394 4.81 15.40 -32.25
CA ARG A 394 5.88 16.12 -31.54
C ARG A 394 5.95 15.60 -30.10
N VAL A 395 7.12 15.18 -29.66
CA VAL A 395 7.28 14.48 -28.38
C VAL A 395 8.67 14.70 -27.79
N ARG A 396 8.75 14.83 -26.46
CA ARG A 396 9.99 14.71 -25.70
C ARG A 396 9.98 13.38 -24.96
N LEU A 397 11.11 12.70 -24.89
CA LEU A 397 11.21 11.41 -24.18
C LEU A 397 10.90 11.56 -22.69
N ALA A 398 11.22 12.71 -22.08
CA ALA A 398 10.85 13.00 -20.70
C ALA A 398 9.33 12.91 -20.44
N ASP A 399 8.48 13.18 -21.45
CA ASP A 399 7.02 13.12 -21.32
C ASP A 399 6.48 11.67 -21.42
N LEU A 400 7.33 10.70 -21.78
CA LEU A 400 7.01 9.29 -21.96
C LEU A 400 7.45 8.41 -20.78
N THR A 401 8.29 8.93 -19.88
CA THR A 401 8.84 8.14 -18.76
C THR A 401 7.84 7.96 -17.63
N LEU A 402 7.90 6.78 -16.99
CA LEU A 402 7.17 6.47 -15.76
C LEU A 402 7.78 7.14 -14.54
#